data_AF-A0A9X3ES49-F1
#
_entry.id   AF-A0A9X3ES49-F1
#
_cell.length_a   1.000
_cell.length_b   1.000
_cell.length_c   1.000
_cell.angle_alpha   90.00
_cell.angle_beta   90.00
_cell.angle_gamma   90.00
#
_symmetry.space_group_name_H-M   'P 1'
#
loop_
_entity.id
_entity.type
_entity.pdbx_description
1 polymer ?
#
loop_
_entity_poly.entity_id
_entity_poly.type
_entity_poly.pdbx_seq_one_letter_code
_entity_poly.pdbx_strand_id
1 'polypeptide(L)'
;MPRFAAAQVVEGEFAEIDPAEVRADLVLALTGKGGRPALAIVVEAQLRRDPAKRWVWPVYLASLRRRLQCPVRLLVLTTQPAVARWCSRPIDMGDGRWVLVPDVLGPAQIPQITRAREARRRPELAVLSVLAHGRGPQGAAIGRAALAGVTMLDSARRPLYTDLVRVFLGAAARPARSRRHAAPERRRTAPPLRVPLPALDLRPAHGPAASGPP
;
A
#
# COMPACT_ATOMS: atom_id res chain seq x y z
N MET A 1 -23.95 -13.32 -24.69
CA MET A 1 -22.53 -13.65 -24.88
C MET A 1 -22.06 -12.93 -26.14
N PRO A 2 -20.82 -12.41 -26.17
CA PRO A 2 -20.25 -11.81 -27.38
C PRO A 2 -20.27 -12.79 -28.56
N ARG A 3 -20.17 -12.26 -29.78
CA ARG A 3 -20.08 -13.09 -30.99
C ARG A 3 -18.63 -13.56 -31.15
N PHE A 4 -18.40 -14.87 -31.08
CA PHE A 4 -17.06 -15.47 -31.16
C PHE A 4 -16.82 -16.13 -32.52
N ALA A 5 -15.57 -16.14 -32.98
CA ALA A 5 -15.18 -16.70 -34.27
C ALA A 5 -15.00 -18.24 -34.24
N ALA A 6 -14.61 -18.79 -33.09
CA ALA A 6 -14.38 -20.22 -32.89
C ALA A 6 -14.44 -20.57 -31.39
N ALA A 7 -14.56 -21.86 -31.08
CA ALA A 7 -14.40 -22.43 -29.74
C ALA A 7 -13.40 -23.59 -29.80
N GLN A 8 -12.54 -23.69 -28.80
CA GLN A 8 -11.53 -24.74 -28.68
C GLN A 8 -11.54 -25.29 -27.25
N VAL A 9 -11.38 -26.60 -27.09
CA VAL A 9 -11.15 -27.20 -25.79
C VAL A 9 -9.72 -26.89 -25.37
N VAL A 10 -9.56 -26.25 -24.22
CA VAL A 10 -8.26 -26.01 -23.59
C VAL A 10 -8.12 -26.95 -22.40
N GLU A 11 -6.87 -27.26 -22.05
CA GLU A 11 -6.56 -28.07 -20.88
C GLU A 11 -7.16 -27.46 -19.60
N GLY A 12 -7.85 -28.30 -18.83
CA GLY A 12 -8.56 -27.89 -17.61
C GLY A 12 -7.73 -28.06 -16.33
N GLU A 13 -6.50 -28.55 -16.44
CA GLU A 13 -5.57 -28.63 -15.31
C GLU A 13 -4.98 -27.25 -15.05
N PHE A 14 -5.39 -26.66 -13.93
CA PHE A 14 -4.72 -25.49 -13.40
C PHE A 14 -3.50 -26.01 -12.63
N ALA A 15 -2.31 -25.85 -13.20
CA ALA A 15 -1.09 -26.04 -12.42
C ALA A 15 -1.24 -25.24 -11.12
N GLU A 16 -1.09 -25.90 -9.96
CA GLU A 16 -1.06 -25.21 -8.68
C GLU A 16 0.00 -24.12 -8.79
N ILE A 17 -0.46 -22.87 -8.78
CA ILE A 17 0.42 -21.72 -8.80
C ILE A 17 1.29 -21.85 -7.54
N ASP A 18 2.60 -21.99 -7.74
CA ASP A 18 3.55 -22.12 -6.64
C ASP A 18 3.28 -20.98 -5.63
N PRO A 19 2.94 -21.29 -4.37
CA PRO A 19 2.74 -20.29 -3.33
C PRO A 19 3.93 -19.34 -3.14
N ALA A 20 5.13 -19.72 -3.59
CA ALA A 20 6.31 -18.88 -3.61
C ALA A 20 6.32 -17.83 -4.74
N GLU A 21 5.72 -18.12 -5.89
CA GLU A 21 5.71 -17.25 -7.08
C GLU A 21 4.65 -16.14 -7.00
N VAL A 22 3.63 -16.33 -6.16
CA VAL A 22 2.46 -15.44 -6.06
C VAL A 22 2.33 -14.97 -4.60
N ARG A 23 3.36 -14.26 -4.14
CA ARG A 23 3.38 -13.61 -2.81
C ARG A 23 2.90 -12.17 -2.89
N ALA A 24 1.85 -11.87 -2.13
CA ALA A 24 1.49 -10.50 -1.83
C ALA A 24 2.48 -9.88 -0.82
N ASP A 25 2.63 -8.56 -0.86
CA ASP A 25 3.52 -7.87 0.10
C ASP A 25 3.04 -8.03 1.55
N LEU A 26 1.73 -7.97 1.77
CA LEU A 26 1.10 -8.18 3.07
C LEU A 26 -0.35 -8.68 2.89
N VAL A 27 -0.79 -9.56 3.80
CA VAL A 27 -2.18 -9.99 3.90
C VAL A 27 -2.69 -9.72 5.31
N LEU A 28 -3.82 -9.02 5.42
CA LEU A 28 -4.54 -8.80 6.67
C LEU A 28 -5.81 -9.64 6.68
N ALA A 29 -6.05 -10.37 7.77
CA ALA A 29 -7.32 -11.03 8.02
C ALA A 29 -8.01 -10.33 9.20
N LEU A 30 -9.16 -9.70 8.93
CA LEU A 30 -10.00 -9.09 9.96
C LEU A 30 -10.95 -10.16 10.49
N THR A 31 -10.90 -10.41 11.78
CA THR A 31 -11.73 -11.43 12.44
C THR A 31 -13.03 -10.81 12.94
N GLY A 32 -14.12 -11.52 12.68
CA GLY A 32 -15.43 -11.18 13.24
C GLY A 32 -15.61 -11.71 14.66
N LYS A 33 -16.80 -11.47 15.24
CA LYS A 33 -17.22 -12.15 16.46
C LYS A 33 -17.15 -13.67 16.24
N GLY A 34 -16.48 -14.39 17.14
CA GLY A 34 -16.26 -15.84 17.02
C GLY A 34 -14.95 -16.26 16.35
N GLY A 35 -14.01 -15.34 16.13
CA GLY A 35 -12.62 -15.66 15.76
C GLY A 35 -12.41 -16.09 14.31
N ARG A 36 -13.47 -16.23 13.50
CA ARG A 36 -13.37 -16.56 12.08
C ARG A 36 -13.03 -15.32 11.23
N PRO A 37 -12.25 -15.47 10.14
CA PRO A 37 -12.03 -14.38 9.19
C PRO A 37 -13.34 -13.86 8.60
N ALA A 38 -13.61 -12.56 8.74
CA ALA A 38 -14.79 -11.89 8.19
C ALA A 38 -14.46 -11.11 6.90
N LEU A 39 -13.21 -10.65 6.77
CA LEU A 39 -12.68 -9.99 5.58
C LEU A 39 -11.18 -10.21 5.50
N ALA A 40 -10.65 -10.48 4.31
CA ALA A 40 -9.22 -10.41 4.07
C ALA A 40 -8.87 -9.23 3.14
N ILE A 41 -7.69 -8.65 3.35
CA ILE A 41 -7.17 -7.53 2.55
C ILE A 41 -5.77 -7.92 2.09
N VAL A 42 -5.60 -7.99 0.76
CA VAL A 42 -4.30 -8.08 0.12
C VAL A 42 -3.76 -6.66 -0.02
N VAL A 43 -2.60 -6.39 0.56
CA VAL A 43 -1.96 -5.07 0.52
C VAL A 43 -0.74 -5.14 -0.39
N GLU A 44 -0.67 -4.22 -1.35
CA GLU A 44 0.41 -4.13 -2.35
C GLU A 44 0.98 -2.72 -2.38
N ALA A 45 2.30 -2.58 -2.23
CA ALA A 45 2.98 -1.30 -2.34
C ALA A 45 3.51 -1.10 -3.78
N GLN A 46 2.91 -0.18 -4.52
CA GLN A 46 3.21 -0.01 -5.94
C GLN A 46 3.87 1.34 -6.27
N LEU A 47 5.11 1.27 -6.79
CA LEU A 47 5.92 2.46 -7.14
C LEU A 47 5.94 2.79 -8.63
N ARG A 48 5.41 1.93 -9.49
CA ARG A 48 5.35 2.16 -10.93
C ARG A 48 4.16 1.42 -11.53
N ARG A 49 3.76 1.78 -12.74
CA ARG A 49 2.75 0.98 -13.46
C ARG A 49 3.37 -0.36 -13.83
N ASP A 50 2.62 -1.43 -13.60
CA ASP A 50 3.04 -2.78 -13.96
C ASP A 50 1.84 -3.50 -14.59
N PRO A 51 1.76 -3.59 -15.92
CA PRO A 51 0.65 -4.24 -16.61
C PRO A 51 0.41 -5.69 -16.19
N ALA A 52 1.46 -6.42 -15.79
CA ALA A 52 1.33 -7.81 -15.36
C ALA A 52 0.46 -7.95 -14.10
N LYS A 53 0.48 -6.94 -13.21
CA LYS A 53 -0.31 -6.94 -11.99
C LYS A 53 -1.82 -7.00 -12.22
N ARG A 54 -2.31 -6.58 -13.40
CA ARG A 54 -3.74 -6.73 -13.75
C ARG A 54 -4.17 -8.19 -13.90
N TRP A 55 -3.23 -9.08 -14.21
CA TRP A 55 -3.47 -10.52 -14.33
C TRP A 55 -3.12 -11.27 -13.03
N VAL A 56 -2.12 -10.78 -12.29
CA VAL A 56 -1.65 -11.40 -11.04
C VAL A 56 -2.57 -11.09 -9.85
N TRP A 57 -3.02 -9.84 -9.68
CA TRP A 57 -3.83 -9.49 -8.51
C TRP A 57 -5.14 -10.28 -8.36
N PRO A 58 -5.91 -10.54 -9.44
CA PRO A 58 -7.10 -11.39 -9.34
C PRO A 58 -6.81 -12.79 -8.79
N VAL A 59 -5.64 -13.36 -9.11
CA VAL A 59 -5.19 -14.66 -8.58
C VAL A 59 -5.04 -14.59 -7.06
N TYR A 60 -4.40 -13.55 -6.52
CA TYR A 60 -4.29 -13.37 -5.06
C TYR A 60 -5.65 -13.43 -4.38
N LEU A 61 -6.63 -12.72 -4.93
CA LEU A 61 -7.95 -12.60 -4.35
C LEU A 61 -8.71 -13.92 -4.43
N ALA A 62 -8.68 -14.60 -5.57
CA ALA A 62 -9.34 -15.88 -5.76
C ALA A 62 -8.75 -16.96 -4.84
N SER A 63 -7.42 -17.10 -4.81
CA SER A 63 -6.73 -18.07 -3.96
C SER A 63 -6.97 -17.81 -2.48
N LEU A 64 -6.90 -16.55 -2.04
CA LEU A 64 -7.12 -16.19 -0.64
C LEU A 64 -8.59 -16.37 -0.23
N ARG A 65 -9.53 -16.05 -1.11
CA ARG A 65 -10.97 -16.27 -0.89
C ARG A 65 -11.27 -17.76 -0.73
N ARG A 66 -10.68 -18.62 -1.57
CA ARG A 66 -10.83 -20.08 -1.45
C ARG A 66 -10.31 -20.59 -0.12
N ARG A 67 -9.14 -20.12 0.31
CA ARG A 67 -8.47 -20.55 1.55
C ARG A 67 -9.18 -20.06 2.82
N LEU A 68 -9.59 -18.79 2.86
CA LEU A 68 -10.16 -18.16 4.06
C LEU A 68 -11.69 -18.20 4.11
N GLN A 69 -12.34 -18.56 3.00
CA GLN A 69 -13.80 -18.64 2.87
C GLN A 69 -14.52 -17.34 3.28
N CYS A 70 -13.89 -16.19 3.06
CA CYS A 70 -14.43 -14.87 3.35
C CYS A 70 -14.21 -13.90 2.17
N PRO A 71 -14.91 -12.75 2.13
CA PRO A 71 -14.62 -11.69 1.17
C PRO A 71 -13.15 -11.27 1.20
N VAL A 72 -12.60 -10.90 0.04
CA VAL A 72 -11.22 -10.43 -0.09
C VAL A 72 -11.21 -9.13 -0.88
N ARG A 73 -10.47 -8.13 -0.40
CA ARG A 73 -10.24 -6.85 -1.07
C ARG A 73 -8.77 -6.68 -1.44
N LEU A 74 -8.51 -5.89 -2.46
CA LEU A 74 -7.17 -5.44 -2.84
C LEU A 74 -6.98 -3.99 -2.42
N LEU A 75 -5.99 -3.72 -1.59
CA LEU A 75 -5.54 -2.38 -1.22
C LEU A 75 -4.16 -2.11 -1.85
N VAL A 76 -4.09 -1.13 -2.73
CA VAL A 76 -2.84 -0.67 -3.34
C VAL A 76 -2.39 0.63 -2.69
N LEU A 77 -1.18 0.64 -2.15
CA LEU A 77 -0.53 1.80 -1.57
C LEU A 77 0.45 2.40 -2.59
N THR A 78 0.39 3.71 -2.80
CA THR A 78 1.35 4.36 -3.69
C THR A 78 1.59 5.82 -3.31
N THR A 79 2.82 6.29 -3.56
CA THR A 79 3.22 7.68 -3.35
C THR A 79 3.14 8.51 -4.63
N GLN A 80 2.69 7.93 -5.75
CA GLN A 80 2.66 8.59 -7.05
C GLN A 80 1.23 8.78 -7.56
N PRO A 81 0.76 10.02 -7.81
CA PRO A 81 -0.61 10.26 -8.29
C PRO A 81 -0.93 9.54 -9.61
N ALA A 82 0.07 9.45 -10.52
CA ALA A 82 -0.08 8.79 -11.81
C ALA A 82 -0.18 7.26 -11.72
N VAL A 83 0.40 6.66 -10.68
CA VAL A 83 0.27 5.23 -10.36
C VAL A 83 -1.06 5.00 -9.66
N ALA A 84 -1.47 5.86 -8.73
CA ALA A 84 -2.76 5.77 -8.05
C ALA A 84 -3.92 5.73 -9.05
N ARG A 85 -3.97 6.69 -9.98
CA ARG A 85 -5.00 6.72 -11.05
C ARG A 85 -5.00 5.46 -11.91
N TRP A 86 -3.83 4.87 -12.16
CA TRP A 86 -3.72 3.65 -12.97
C TRP A 86 -4.21 2.42 -12.18
N CYS A 87 -3.82 2.29 -10.91
CA CYS A 87 -4.24 1.21 -10.03
C CYS A 87 -5.76 1.25 -9.74
N SER A 88 -6.36 2.44 -9.71
CA SER A 88 -7.81 2.60 -9.48
C SER A 88 -8.67 2.16 -10.68
N ARG A 89 -8.06 1.87 -11.84
CA ARG A 89 -8.83 1.43 -13.02
C ARG A 89 -9.37 0.02 -12.78
N PRO A 90 -10.70 -0.19 -12.93
CA PRO A 90 -11.30 -1.51 -12.79
C PRO A 90 -10.62 -2.56 -13.67
N ILE A 91 -10.53 -3.78 -13.17
CA ILE A 91 -10.03 -4.95 -13.88
C ILE A 91 -11.24 -5.80 -14.22
N ASP A 92 -11.64 -5.76 -15.49
CA ASP A 92 -12.69 -6.62 -16.01
C ASP A 92 -12.11 -8.03 -16.20
N MET A 93 -12.74 -8.99 -15.55
CA MET A 93 -12.35 -10.40 -15.53
C MET A 93 -13.39 -11.30 -16.21
N GLY A 94 -14.47 -10.74 -16.76
CA GLY A 94 -15.60 -11.53 -17.23
C GLY A 94 -16.62 -10.75 -18.03
N ASP A 95 -16.17 -9.95 -19.00
CA ASP A 95 -17.03 -9.23 -19.95
C ASP A 95 -18.09 -8.36 -19.23
N GLY A 96 -17.63 -7.57 -18.25
CA GLY A 96 -18.44 -6.68 -17.44
C GLY A 96 -19.24 -7.35 -16.31
N ARG A 97 -19.21 -8.68 -16.21
CA ARG A 97 -19.98 -9.42 -15.17
C ARG A 97 -19.20 -9.67 -13.89
N TRP A 98 -17.89 -9.73 -13.99
CA TRP A 98 -17.00 -9.82 -12.84
C TRP A 98 -15.90 -8.78 -12.98
N VAL A 99 -15.96 -7.75 -12.14
CA VAL A 99 -15.04 -6.62 -12.18
C VAL A 99 -14.39 -6.45 -10.82
N LEU A 100 -13.06 -6.54 -10.78
CA LEU A 100 -12.27 -6.21 -9.61
C LEU A 100 -12.00 -4.70 -9.59
N VAL A 101 -12.43 -4.03 -8.52
CA VAL A 101 -12.14 -2.62 -8.26
C VAL A 101 -11.14 -2.53 -7.09
N PRO A 102 -9.87 -2.16 -7.33
CA PRO A 102 -8.89 -2.00 -6.27
C PRO A 102 -9.20 -0.79 -5.39
N ASP A 103 -9.02 -0.94 -4.08
CA ASP A 103 -8.90 0.20 -3.16
C ASP A 103 -7.52 0.80 -3.31
N VAL A 104 -7.43 2.12 -3.47
CA VAL A 104 -6.14 2.78 -3.70
C VAL A 104 -5.93 3.89 -2.69
N LEU A 105 -4.88 3.75 -1.88
CA LEU A 105 -4.38 4.80 -1.01
C LEU A 105 -3.22 5.50 -1.72
N GLY A 106 -3.55 6.56 -2.46
CA GLY A 106 -2.59 7.45 -3.10
C GLY A 106 -2.25 8.66 -2.23
N PRO A 107 -1.38 9.57 -2.71
CA PRO A 107 -1.01 10.77 -1.97
C PRO A 107 -2.20 11.66 -1.58
N ALA A 108 -3.27 11.67 -2.37
CA ALA A 108 -4.46 12.47 -2.09
C ALA A 108 -5.23 12.00 -0.85
N GLN A 109 -5.18 10.70 -0.54
CA GLN A 109 -5.85 10.09 0.62
C GLN A 109 -4.96 10.07 1.87
N ILE A 110 -3.65 10.28 1.71
CA ILE A 110 -2.70 10.33 2.82
C ILE A 110 -2.65 11.77 3.35
N PRO A 111 -2.97 12.02 4.63
CA PRO A 111 -2.93 13.36 5.19
C PRO A 111 -1.50 13.90 5.29
N GLN A 112 -1.35 15.22 5.19
CA GLN A 112 -0.10 15.91 5.49
C GLN A 112 0.03 16.12 7.00
N ILE A 113 0.83 15.29 7.66
CA ILE A 113 1.05 15.37 9.11
C ILE A 113 2.21 16.33 9.40
N THR A 114 1.91 17.56 9.80
CA THR A 114 2.92 18.61 10.08
C THR A 114 3.10 18.90 11.57
N ARG A 115 2.24 18.35 12.44
CA ARG A 115 2.29 18.58 13.89
C ARG A 115 2.87 17.38 14.63
N ALA A 116 3.86 17.62 15.49
CA ALA A 116 4.50 16.58 16.29
C ALA A 116 3.51 15.84 17.21
N ARG A 117 2.54 16.55 17.81
CA ARG A 117 1.50 15.93 18.66
C ARG A 117 0.67 14.90 17.91
N GLU A 118 0.31 15.20 16.66
CA GLU A 118 -0.43 14.28 15.80
C GLU A 118 0.44 13.10 15.37
N ALA A 119 1.68 13.37 14.97
CA ALA A 119 2.64 12.33 14.60
C ALA A 119 2.94 11.36 15.75
N ARG A 120 3.03 11.83 16.99
CA ARG A 120 3.21 10.96 18.17
C ARG A 120 2.02 10.04 18.43
N ARG A 121 0.80 10.50 18.11
CA ARG A 121 -0.42 9.68 18.23
C ARG A 121 -0.55 8.67 17.10
N ARG A 122 0.03 8.96 15.94
CA ARG A 122 -0.08 8.14 14.72
C ARG A 122 1.27 8.04 14.00
N PRO A 123 2.31 7.43 14.60
CA PRO A 123 3.68 7.43 14.07
C PRO A 123 3.77 6.84 12.66
N GLU A 124 3.09 5.74 12.42
CA GLU A 124 3.05 5.03 11.14
C GLU A 124 2.45 5.92 10.04
N LEU A 125 1.36 6.63 10.36
CA LEU A 125 0.73 7.57 9.43
C LEU A 125 1.63 8.78 9.14
N ALA A 126 2.37 9.26 10.14
CA ALA A 126 3.35 10.32 9.93
C ALA A 126 4.48 9.88 8.99
N VAL A 127 4.91 8.62 9.08
CA VAL A 127 5.87 8.06 8.13
C VAL A 127 5.28 7.95 6.71
N LEU A 128 4.05 7.45 6.57
CA LEU A 128 3.35 7.45 5.28
C LEU A 128 3.19 8.87 4.70
N SER A 129 2.93 9.87 5.55
CA SER A 129 2.88 11.27 5.15
C SER A 129 4.22 11.76 4.60
N VAL A 130 5.36 11.36 5.16
CA VAL A 130 6.69 11.66 4.60
C VAL A 130 6.87 11.00 3.24
N LEU A 131 6.48 9.73 3.10
CA LEU A 131 6.59 9.00 1.84
C LEU A 131 5.79 9.65 0.71
N ALA A 132 4.58 10.13 1.02
CA ALA A 132 3.68 10.75 0.05
C ALA A 132 4.02 12.21 -0.26
N HIS A 133 4.40 12.99 0.77
CA HIS A 133 4.46 14.45 0.70
C HIS A 133 5.82 15.06 1.05
N GLY A 134 6.80 14.25 1.43
CA GLY A 134 8.11 14.71 1.92
C GLY A 134 8.95 15.50 0.91
N ARG A 135 8.60 15.41 -0.39
CA ARG A 135 9.22 16.21 -1.48
C ARG A 135 8.41 17.46 -1.87
N GLY A 136 7.27 17.69 -1.23
CA GLY A 136 6.42 18.86 -1.48
C GLY A 136 6.84 20.08 -0.66
N PRO A 137 6.12 21.21 -0.82
CA PRO A 137 6.44 22.47 -0.13
C PRO A 137 6.51 22.37 1.40
N GLN A 138 5.69 21.51 2.00
CA GLN A 138 5.68 21.27 3.45
C GLN A 138 6.60 20.14 3.90
N GLY A 139 7.42 19.58 3.01
CA GLY A 139 8.23 18.38 3.25
C GLY A 139 9.10 18.45 4.51
N ALA A 140 9.73 19.60 4.77
CA ALA A 140 10.53 19.81 5.97
C ALA A 140 9.70 19.77 7.27
N ALA A 141 8.51 20.36 7.28
CA ALA A 141 7.61 20.34 8.44
C ALA A 141 7.06 18.92 8.70
N ILE A 142 6.67 18.23 7.62
CA ILE A 142 6.20 16.84 7.67
C ILE A 142 7.31 15.92 8.20
N GLY A 143 8.54 16.10 7.69
CA GLY A 143 9.70 15.34 8.14
C GLY A 143 10.01 15.51 9.62
N ARG A 144 10.00 16.75 10.12
CA ARG A 144 10.19 17.02 11.56
C ARG A 144 9.10 16.39 12.41
N ALA A 145 7.84 16.49 11.99
CA ALA A 145 6.72 15.87 12.70
C ALA A 145 6.89 14.34 12.75
N ALA A 146 7.21 13.71 11.63
CA ALA A 146 7.44 12.26 11.57
C ALA A 146 8.61 11.80 12.45
N LEU A 147 9.74 12.53 12.45
CA LEU A 147 10.86 12.23 13.35
C LEU A 147 10.47 12.33 14.83
N ALA A 148 9.58 13.25 15.20
CA ALA A 148 9.02 13.31 16.55
C ALA A 148 8.01 12.18 16.82
N GLY A 149 7.38 11.62 15.79
CA GLY A 149 6.45 10.50 15.90
C GLY A 149 7.17 9.17 16.11
N VAL A 150 8.24 8.91 15.35
CA VAL A 150 8.97 7.63 15.41
C VAL A 150 9.58 7.35 16.79
N THR A 151 9.82 8.37 17.61
CA THR A 151 10.28 8.18 19.00
C THR A 151 9.27 7.43 19.87
N MET A 152 7.98 7.42 19.49
CA MET A 152 6.92 6.69 20.20
C MET A 152 6.86 5.21 19.83
N LEU A 153 7.56 4.80 18.77
CA LEU A 153 7.64 3.39 18.37
C LEU A 153 8.56 2.61 19.31
N ASP A 154 8.34 1.30 19.41
CA ASP A 154 9.22 0.39 20.16
C ASP A 154 10.64 0.33 19.56
N SER A 155 11.56 -0.26 20.32
CA SER A 155 12.97 -0.38 19.95
C SER A 155 13.20 -1.18 18.66
N ALA A 156 12.30 -2.10 18.31
CA ALA A 156 12.39 -2.90 17.09
C ALA A 156 12.03 -2.09 15.84
N ARG A 157 10.97 -1.29 15.90
CA ARG A 157 10.46 -0.52 14.74
C ARG A 157 11.15 0.83 14.57
N ARG A 158 11.54 1.49 15.66
CA ARG A 158 12.06 2.86 15.65
C ARG A 158 13.25 3.07 14.69
N PRO A 159 14.30 2.23 14.65
CA PRO A 159 15.44 2.43 13.76
C PRO A 159 15.04 2.41 12.28
N LEU A 160 14.30 1.38 11.88
CA LEU A 160 13.79 1.20 10.52
C LEU A 160 12.96 2.40 10.05
N TYR A 161 12.05 2.86 10.90
CA TYR A 161 11.14 3.96 10.57
C TYR A 161 11.88 5.29 10.49
N THR A 162 12.87 5.48 11.37
CA THR A 162 13.73 6.67 11.34
C THR A 162 14.54 6.72 10.04
N ASP A 163 15.14 5.61 9.62
CA ASP A 163 15.91 5.54 8.37
C ASP A 163 15.03 5.78 7.15
N LEU A 164 13.83 5.22 7.14
CA LEU A 164 12.86 5.46 6.06
C LEU A 164 12.52 6.96 5.95
N VAL A 165 12.22 7.62 7.07
CA VAL A 165 11.98 9.08 7.08
C VAL A 165 13.19 9.84 6.55
N ARG A 166 14.41 9.50 7.01
CA ARG A 166 15.64 10.15 6.56
C ARG A 166 15.92 9.94 5.08
N VAL A 167 15.74 8.74 4.54
CA VAL A 167 15.98 8.43 3.12
C VAL A 167 15.06 9.26 2.22
N PHE A 168 13.78 9.35 2.59
CA PHE A 168 12.80 10.08 1.78
C PHE A 168 12.92 11.61 1.91
N LEU A 169 13.46 12.12 3.01
CA LEU A 169 13.82 13.53 3.18
C LEU A 169 15.20 13.88 2.59
N GLY A 170 16.19 13.00 2.70
CA GLY A 170 17.56 13.19 2.19
C GLY A 170 17.63 13.19 0.66
N ALA A 171 16.75 12.45 0.00
CA ALA A 171 16.52 12.59 -1.45
C ALA A 171 15.92 13.96 -1.84
N ALA A 172 15.36 14.73 -0.89
CA ALA A 172 14.85 16.09 -1.11
C ALA A 172 15.90 17.19 -0.83
N ALA A 173 17.09 16.83 -0.32
CA ALA A 173 18.15 17.77 0.04
C ALA A 173 19.28 17.90 -1.02
N ARG A 174 19.14 17.29 -2.21
CA ARG A 174 20.06 17.54 -3.33
C ARG A 174 19.52 18.69 -4.19
N PRO A 175 20.10 19.91 -4.13
CA PRO A 175 19.82 20.90 -5.16
C PRO A 175 20.24 20.34 -6.53
N ALA A 176 19.48 20.69 -7.57
CA ALA A 176 19.78 20.34 -8.95
C ALA A 176 21.17 20.88 -9.31
N ARG A 177 22.20 20.03 -9.26
CA ARG A 177 23.50 20.35 -9.83
C ARG A 177 23.42 20.21 -11.34
N SER A 178 23.64 21.34 -11.99
CA SER A 178 23.84 21.55 -13.43
C SER A 178 24.64 20.42 -14.10
N ARG A 179 24.16 20.00 -15.27
CA ARG A 179 24.82 19.04 -16.18
C ARG A 179 26.29 19.39 -16.37
N ARG A 180 27.18 18.46 -16.02
CA ARG A 180 28.45 18.24 -16.70
C ARG A 180 28.60 16.73 -16.96
N HIS A 181 28.97 16.40 -18.18
CA HIS A 181 29.15 15.04 -18.69
C HIS A 181 30.13 14.23 -17.83
N ALA A 182 29.74 12.99 -17.52
CA ALA A 182 30.62 11.85 -17.25
C ALA A 182 29.89 10.54 -17.62
N ALA A 183 30.64 9.56 -18.11
CA ALA A 183 30.25 8.35 -18.84
C ALA A 183 29.45 7.30 -18.01
N PRO A 184 28.96 6.19 -18.62
CA PRO A 184 27.82 5.44 -18.08
C PRO A 184 28.24 4.46 -16.99
N GLU A 185 27.76 4.69 -15.76
CA GLU A 185 27.84 3.72 -14.66
C GLU A 185 26.63 2.78 -14.66
N ARG A 186 26.93 1.50 -14.44
CA ARG A 186 26.02 0.36 -14.45
C ARG A 186 24.83 0.57 -13.52
N ARG A 187 23.63 0.25 -14.04
CA ARG A 187 22.34 0.29 -13.34
C ARG A 187 22.40 -0.46 -12.00
N ARG A 188 22.54 0.29 -10.90
CA ARG A 188 22.13 -0.19 -9.57
C ARG A 188 20.63 -0.04 -9.47
N THR A 189 19.91 -1.14 -9.68
CA THR A 189 18.51 -1.29 -9.28
C THR A 189 18.41 -1.03 -7.78
N ALA A 190 17.54 -0.09 -7.39
CA ALA A 190 17.20 0.09 -5.98
C ALA A 190 16.59 -1.21 -5.43
N PRO A 191 16.97 -1.65 -4.22
CA PRO A 191 16.40 -2.86 -3.62
C PRO A 191 14.90 -2.69 -3.40
N PRO A 192 14.11 -3.78 -3.44
CA PRO A 192 12.69 -3.73 -3.09
C PRO A 192 12.55 -3.19 -1.65
N LEU A 193 11.61 -2.26 -1.44
CA LEU A 193 11.25 -1.75 -0.12
C LEU A 193 10.60 -2.87 0.69
N ARG A 194 11.42 -3.73 1.30
CA ARG A 194 11.00 -4.72 2.31
C ARG A 194 10.88 -4.00 3.65
N VAL A 195 9.81 -3.24 3.81
CA VAL A 195 9.41 -2.71 5.11
C VAL A 195 8.12 -3.45 5.48
N PRO A 196 8.09 -4.26 6.55
CA PRO A 196 6.82 -4.77 7.06
C PRO A 196 5.96 -3.56 7.42
N LEU A 197 4.87 -3.37 6.67
CA LEU A 197 3.84 -2.40 7.02
C LEU A 197 3.12 -2.95 8.28
N PRO A 198 3.15 -2.23 9.41
CA PRO A 198 2.46 -2.62 10.62
C PRO A 198 0.96 -2.58 10.37
N ALA A 199 0.24 -3.46 11.05
CA ALA A 199 -1.21 -3.45 11.07
C ALA A 199 -1.70 -2.03 11.40
N LEU A 200 -2.41 -1.39 10.46
CA LEU A 200 -3.12 -0.16 10.77
C LEU A 200 -4.16 -0.48 11.85
N ASP A 201 -3.98 0.03 13.06
CA ASP A 201 -5.02 0.00 14.08
C ASP A 201 -6.11 0.99 13.68
N LEU A 202 -7.19 0.46 13.08
CA LEU A 202 -8.34 1.22 12.58
C LEU A 202 -9.45 1.39 13.63
N ARG A 203 -9.14 1.29 14.94
CA ARG A 203 -10.15 1.53 15.98
C ARG A 203 -10.77 2.93 15.82
N PRO A 204 -12.12 3.03 15.78
CA PRO A 204 -12.77 4.34 15.82
C PRO A 204 -12.50 4.99 17.17
N ALA A 205 -12.18 6.29 17.16
CA ALA A 205 -12.10 7.10 18.36
C ALA A 205 -13.49 7.15 19.01
N HIS A 206 -13.71 6.39 20.09
CA HIS A 206 -14.88 6.60 20.95
C HIS A 206 -14.65 7.86 21.76
N GLY A 207 -15.39 8.92 21.44
CA GLY A 207 -15.59 10.05 22.34
C GLY A 207 -16.46 9.63 23.53
N PRO A 208 -16.34 10.32 24.68
CA PRO A 208 -17.13 9.97 25.87
C PRO A 208 -18.62 10.17 25.58
N ALA A 209 -19.42 9.16 25.96
CA ALA A 209 -20.87 9.23 25.94
C ALA A 209 -21.34 10.36 26.88
N ALA A 210 -22.11 11.29 26.33
CA ALA A 210 -22.76 12.33 27.10
C ALA A 210 -23.85 11.69 27.98
N SER A 211 -23.74 11.87 29.29
CA SER A 211 -24.81 11.67 30.26
C SER A 211 -25.84 12.79 30.11
N GLY A 212 -27.08 12.43 29.77
CA GLY A 212 -28.26 13.31 29.86
C GLY A 212 -29.03 13.03 31.16
N PRO A 213 -29.72 14.02 31.76
CA PRO A 213 -30.18 13.95 33.16
C PRO A 213 -31.72 13.77 33.27
N PRO A 214 -32.25 13.88 34.50
CA PRO A 214 -32.48 12.78 35.46
C PRO A 214 -33.75 11.96 35.17
#